data_AF-A0A212LLQ9-F1
#
_entry.id   AF-A0A212LLQ9-F1
#
_cell.length_a   1.000
_cell.length_b   1.000
_cell.length_c   1.000
_cell.angle_alpha   90.00
_cell.angle_beta   90.00
_cell.angle_gamma   90.00
#
_symmetry.space_group_name_H-M   'P 1'
#
loop_
_entity.id
_entity.type
_entity.pdbx_description
1 polymer ?
#
loop_
_entity_poly.entity_id
_entity_poly.type
_entity_poly.pdbx_seq_one_letter_code
_entity_poly.pdbx_strand_id
1 'polypeptide(L)'
;MEAEDEIYKYYQDVYLDYRDRLEDSADEFAPSISNKEEIANLVELNQIIFPYSFGKNVRKVGLLLNCTWEPEHGLAVKFENEKIVEVGYQDIVL
;
A
#
# COMPACT_ATOMS: atom_id res chain seq x y z
N MET A 1 5.05 -12.35 0.56
CA MET A 1 3.75 -13.00 0.85
C MET A 1 2.87 -12.18 1.77
N GLU A 2 3.11 -12.07 3.10
CA GLU A 2 2.14 -11.40 4.00
C GLU A 2 1.86 -9.92 3.63
N ALA A 3 2.87 -9.15 3.21
CA ALA A 3 2.67 -7.78 2.73
C ALA A 3 1.90 -7.70 1.41
N GLU A 4 2.15 -8.60 0.46
CA GLU A 4 1.40 -8.66 -0.80
C GLU A 4 -0.06 -9.04 -0.55
N ASP A 5 -0.31 -9.95 0.42
CA ASP A 5 -1.65 -10.35 0.83
C ASP A 5 -2.43 -9.14 1.41
N GLU A 6 -1.81 -8.35 2.30
CA GLU A 6 -2.46 -7.18 2.90
C GLU A 6 -2.63 -6.02 1.90
N ILE A 7 -1.66 -5.80 1.00
CA ILE A 7 -1.80 -4.81 -0.09
C ILE A 7 -2.91 -5.23 -1.04
N TYR A 8 -2.99 -6.51 -1.42
CA TYR A 8 -4.05 -7.01 -2.29
C TYR A 8 -5.43 -6.83 -1.67
N LYS A 9 -5.59 -7.13 -0.37
CA LYS A 9 -6.84 -6.86 0.36
C LYS A 9 -7.18 -5.37 0.34
N TYR A 10 -6.23 -4.51 0.69
CA TYR A 10 -6.43 -3.06 0.66
C TYR A 10 -6.86 -2.59 -0.73
N TYR A 11 -6.20 -3.07 -1.79
CA TYR A 11 -6.58 -2.76 -3.16
C TYR A 11 -8.02 -3.18 -3.46
N GLN A 12 -8.42 -4.41 -3.13
CA GLN A 12 -9.79 -4.90 -3.35
C GLN A 12 -10.84 -4.08 -2.58
N ASP A 13 -10.47 -3.52 -1.43
CA ASP A 13 -11.37 -2.67 -0.63
C ASP A 13 -11.58 -1.28 -1.25
N VAL A 14 -10.58 -0.73 -1.95
CA VAL A 14 -10.62 0.67 -2.45
C VAL A 14 -10.74 0.79 -3.96
N TYR A 15 -10.42 -0.25 -4.76
CA TYR A 15 -10.23 -0.10 -6.20
C TYR A 15 -11.51 0.35 -6.93
N LEU A 16 -12.71 -0.05 -6.46
CA LEU A 16 -13.96 0.41 -7.07
C LEU A 16 -14.12 1.92 -6.95
N ASP A 17 -13.83 2.49 -5.77
CA ASP A 17 -13.89 3.94 -5.56
C ASP A 17 -12.89 4.69 -6.46
N TYR A 18 -11.70 4.10 -6.68
CA TYR A 18 -10.73 4.66 -7.62
C TYR A 18 -11.19 4.54 -9.08
N ARG A 19 -11.74 3.39 -9.47
CA ARG A 19 -12.25 3.17 -10.83
C ARG A 19 -13.39 4.15 -11.16
N ASP A 20 -14.29 4.39 -10.22
CA ASP A 20 -15.39 5.36 -10.38
C ASP A 20 -14.87 6.79 -10.60
N ARG A 21 -13.72 7.14 -9.99
CA ARG A 21 -13.06 8.46 -10.17
C ARG A 21 -12.26 8.58 -11.47
N LEU A 22 -11.71 7.47 -11.95
CA LEU A 22 -10.82 7.41 -13.12
C LEU A 22 -11.57 7.27 -14.45
N GLU A 23 -12.84 6.88 -14.41
CA GLU A 23 -13.72 6.71 -15.58
C GLU A 23 -13.03 5.91 -16.71
N ASP A 24 -12.77 6.53 -17.86
CA ASP A 24 -12.17 5.90 -19.03
C ASP A 24 -10.73 5.39 -18.82
N SER A 25 -10.02 5.92 -17.82
CA SER A 25 -8.65 5.51 -17.49
C SER A 25 -8.59 4.43 -16.40
N ALA A 26 -9.73 3.95 -15.90
CA ALA A 26 -9.81 3.00 -14.80
C ALA A 26 -9.08 1.68 -15.09
N ASP A 27 -9.13 1.15 -16.31
CA ASP A 27 -8.47 -0.10 -16.67
C ASP A 27 -6.95 0.02 -16.78
N GLU A 28 -6.43 1.23 -16.97
CA GLU A 28 -4.99 1.50 -17.02
C GLU A 28 -4.41 1.63 -15.61
N PHE A 29 -5.06 2.41 -14.73
CA PHE A 29 -4.51 2.75 -13.42
C PHE A 29 -5.01 1.85 -12.28
N ALA A 30 -6.25 1.34 -12.36
CA ALA A 30 -6.87 0.49 -11.35
C ALA A 30 -7.56 -0.73 -11.99
N PRO A 31 -6.80 -1.62 -12.67
CA PRO A 31 -7.36 -2.79 -13.33
C PRO A 31 -8.01 -3.76 -12.34
N SER A 32 -9.09 -4.42 -12.75
CA SER A 32 -9.65 -5.53 -11.97
C SER A 32 -8.70 -6.72 -12.00
N ILE A 33 -8.05 -7.01 -10.89
CA ILE A 33 -7.16 -8.17 -10.72
C ILE A 33 -7.86 -9.29 -9.95
N SER A 34 -7.52 -10.54 -10.26
CA SER A 34 -8.19 -11.73 -9.69
C SER A 34 -7.30 -12.50 -8.71
N ASN A 35 -6.00 -12.23 -8.71
CA ASN A 35 -5.05 -12.84 -7.80
C ASN A 35 -4.03 -11.82 -7.28
N LYS A 36 -3.38 -12.17 -6.17
CA LYS A 36 -2.41 -11.30 -5.52
C LYS A 36 -1.10 -11.18 -6.29
N GLU A 37 -0.74 -12.17 -7.10
CA GLU A 37 0.49 -12.14 -7.88
C GLU A 37 0.47 -10.98 -8.90
N GLU A 38 -0.72 -10.53 -9.31
CA GLU A 38 -0.91 -9.35 -10.14
C GLU A 38 -0.59 -8.02 -9.43
N ILE A 39 -0.64 -7.96 -8.09
CA ILE A 39 -0.42 -6.72 -7.33
C ILE A 39 0.98 -6.16 -7.55
N ALA A 40 1.96 -7.05 -7.76
CA ALA A 40 3.35 -6.69 -8.00
C ALA A 40 3.56 -5.87 -9.28
N ASN A 41 2.59 -5.88 -10.21
CA ASN A 41 2.61 -5.05 -11.41
C ASN A 41 2.04 -3.64 -11.17
N LEU A 42 1.33 -3.44 -10.06
CA LEU A 42 0.63 -2.19 -9.73
C LEU A 42 1.34 -1.37 -8.65
N VAL A 43 2.28 -1.99 -7.92
CA VAL A 43 3.04 -1.33 -6.85
C VAL A 43 4.54 -1.46 -7.06
N GLU A 44 5.27 -0.42 -6.69
CA GLU A 44 6.73 -0.40 -6.72
C GLU A 44 7.27 0.12 -5.38
N LEU A 45 8.23 -0.58 -4.78
CA LEU A 45 8.87 -0.10 -3.55
C LEU A 45 9.68 1.16 -3.85
N ASN A 46 9.29 2.27 -3.20
CA ASN A 46 9.98 3.55 -3.33
C ASN A 46 10.99 3.78 -2.20
N GLN A 47 10.59 3.52 -0.95
CA GLN A 47 11.42 3.80 0.22
C GLN A 47 11.12 2.85 1.39
N ILE A 48 12.14 2.61 2.21
CA ILE A 48 12.00 1.96 3.52
C ILE A 48 12.32 3.00 4.60
N ILE A 49 11.42 3.19 5.57
CA ILE A 49 11.57 4.12 6.68
C ILE A 49 11.68 3.39 8.02
N PHE A 50 12.55 3.89 8.88
CA PHE A 50 12.71 3.45 10.27
C PHE A 50 12.38 4.63 11.19
N PRO A 51 11.10 4.84 11.56
CA PRO A 51 10.69 5.97 12.38
C PRO A 51 11.36 5.92 13.76
N TYR A 52 11.71 7.09 14.28
CA TYR A 52 12.27 7.19 15.62
C TYR A 52 11.19 6.86 16.66
N SER A 53 11.40 5.84 17.50
CA SER A 53 10.47 5.48 18.57
C SER A 53 10.87 6.13 19.89
N PHE A 54 10.14 7.17 20.30
CA PHE A 54 10.32 7.78 21.62
C PHE A 54 9.74 6.86 22.70
N GLY A 55 10.62 6.20 23.45
CA GLY A 55 10.30 5.61 24.77
C GLY A 55 9.45 4.33 24.79
N LYS A 56 8.99 3.82 23.65
CA LYS A 56 8.34 2.50 23.56
C LYS A 56 9.30 1.52 22.90
N ASN A 57 9.44 0.32 23.48
CA ASN A 57 10.24 -0.78 22.94
C ASN A 57 9.56 -1.44 21.71
N VAL A 58 8.96 -0.62 20.85
CA VAL A 58 8.24 -1.00 19.64
C VAL A 58 9.15 -0.68 18.47
N ARG A 59 9.50 -1.72 17.71
CA ARG A 59 10.27 -1.59 16.46
C ARG A 59 9.30 -1.23 15.36
N LYS A 60 9.46 -0.05 14.77
CA LYS A 60 8.64 0.44 13.66
C LYS A 60 9.43 0.38 12.37
N VAL A 61 8.79 -0.12 11.32
CA VAL A 61 9.30 -0.08 9.94
C VAL A 61 8.13 0.31 9.04
N GLY A 62 8.37 1.18 8.08
CA GLY A 62 7.43 1.51 7.02
C GLY A 62 8.00 1.14 5.66
N LEU A 63 7.19 0.51 4.81
CA LEU A 63 7.45 0.44 3.37
C LEU A 63 6.60 1.50 2.71
N LEU A 64 7.22 2.39 1.94
CA LEU A 64 6.54 3.35 1.08
C LEU A 64 6.61 2.82 -0.34
N LEU A 65 5.46 2.68 -0.98
CA LEU A 65 5.30 2.20 -2.33
C LEU A 65 4.65 3.28 -3.19
N ASN A 66 5.03 3.32 -4.45
CA ASN A 66 4.24 3.95 -5.49
C ASN A 66 3.16 2.95 -5.91
N CYS A 67 1.99 3.45 -6.31
CA CYS A 67 0.94 2.61 -6.89
C CYS A 67 0.28 3.31 -8.08
N THR A 68 -0.21 2.51 -9.04
CA THR A 68 -0.80 3.05 -10.27
C THR A 68 -2.14 3.76 -10.02
N TRP A 69 -2.93 3.30 -9.06
CA TRP A 69 -4.27 3.84 -8.80
C TRP A 69 -4.28 5.13 -7.97
N GLU A 70 -3.19 5.43 -7.25
CA GLU A 70 -3.04 6.64 -6.41
C GLU A 70 -1.60 7.20 -6.54
N PRO A 71 -1.28 7.81 -7.69
CA PRO A 71 0.07 8.29 -7.99
C PRO A 71 0.49 9.52 -7.17
N GLU A 72 -0.45 10.24 -6.54
CA GLU A 72 -0.15 11.43 -5.76
C GLU A 72 0.26 11.10 -4.33
N HIS A 73 -0.50 10.22 -3.67
CA HIS A 73 -0.28 9.89 -2.25
C HIS A 73 0.49 8.59 -2.04
N GLY A 74 0.53 7.70 -3.04
CA GLY A 74 1.16 6.39 -2.94
C GLY A 74 0.53 5.49 -1.87
N LEU A 75 1.26 4.45 -1.48
CA LEU A 75 0.84 3.44 -0.53
C LEU A 75 1.91 3.25 0.55
N ALA A 76 1.51 2.87 1.76
CA ALA A 76 2.40 2.41 2.79
C ALA A 76 1.93 1.11 3.44
N VAL A 77 2.92 0.34 3.89
CA VAL A 77 2.73 -0.82 4.77
C VAL A 77 3.51 -0.56 6.04
N LYS A 78 2.79 -0.56 7.17
CA LYS A 78 3.34 -0.26 8.49
C LYS A 78 3.54 -1.53 9.29
N PHE A 79 4.73 -1.66 9.83
CA PHE A 79 5.13 -2.78 10.68
C PHE A 79 5.37 -2.28 12.11
N GLU A 80 4.84 -3.01 13.08
CA GLU A 80 5.20 -2.88 14.48
C GLU A 80 5.60 -4.25 15.04
N ASN A 81 6.82 -4.36 15.56
CA ASN A 81 7.39 -5.62 16.04
C ASN A 81 7.23 -6.74 15.00
N GLU A 82 7.69 -6.45 13.77
CA GLU A 82 7.71 -7.37 12.62
C GLU A 82 6.33 -7.82 12.11
N LYS A 83 5.23 -7.25 12.63
CA LYS A 83 3.87 -7.54 12.17
C LYS A 83 3.29 -6.36 11.41
N ILE A 84 2.57 -6.64 10.33
CA ILE A 84 1.78 -5.61 9.63
C ILE A 84 0.65 -5.20 10.56
N VAL A 85 0.54 -3.89 10.80
CA VAL A 85 -0.55 -3.32 11.61
C VAL A 85 -1.49 -2.46 10.78
N GLU A 86 -1.05 -1.99 9.61
CA GLU A 86 -1.80 -1.05 8.78
C GLU A 86 -1.27 -1.01 7.34
N VAL A 87 -2.19 -0.90 6.38
CA VAL A 87 -1.93 -0.58 4.97
C VAL A 87 -2.82 0.61 4.61
N GLY A 88 -2.25 1.63 3.98
CA GLY A 88 -2.95 2.90 3.73
C GLY A 88 -2.05 3.89 3.00
N TYR A 89 -2.35 5.18 3.07
CA TYR A 89 -1.50 6.21 2.47
C TYR A 89 -0.17 6.35 3.22
N GLN A 90 0.78 7.06 2.60
CA GLN A 90 2.14 7.18 3.11
C GLN A 90 2.26 7.89 4.46
N ASP A 91 1.23 8.62 4.91
CA ASP A 91 1.21 9.33 6.19
C ASP A 91 1.13 8.41 7.42
N ILE A 92 0.68 7.16 7.27
CA ILE A 92 0.55 6.22 8.40
C ILE A 92 1.90 5.84 9.03
N VAL A 93 3.02 6.06 8.32
CA VAL A 93 4.38 5.75 8.75
C VAL A 93 5.23 6.99 9.10
N LEU A 94 4.65 8.19 9.01
CA LEU A 94 5.29 9.46 9.37
C LEU A 94 5.14 9.81 10.87
#